data_AF-A0A0W1A1I8-F1
#
_entry.id   AF-A0A0W1A1I8-F1
#
_cell.length_a   1.000
_cell.length_b   1.000
_cell.length_c   1.000
_cell.angle_alpha   90.00
_cell.angle_beta   90.00
_cell.angle_gamma   90.00
#
_symmetry.space_group_name_H-M   'P 1'
#
loop_
_entity.id
_entity.type
_entity.pdbx_description
1 polymer ?
#
loop_
_entity_poly.entity_id
_entity_poly.type
_entity_poly.pdbx_seq_one_letter_code
_entity_poly.pdbx_strand_id
1 'polypeptide(L)'
;MDSILNNIEQTFGGESLYKTPEEKAAHLLYFIIKDHPFTDGNKRIGSFLFLLYLKSQNFPIKFNENGLIALALLVAESNPNQKDILIRLIVNLLID
;
A
#
# COMPACT_ATOMS: atom_id res chain seq x y z
N MET A 1 12.76 4.30 5.15
CA MET A 1 12.35 3.00 4.59
C MET A 1 12.14 1.97 5.68
N ASP A 2 13.14 1.72 6.53
CA ASP A 2 13.05 0.73 7.62
C ASP A 2 11.87 0.98 8.57
N SER A 3 11.55 2.25 8.88
CA SER A 3 10.38 2.61 9.69
C SER A 3 9.05 2.13 9.08
N ILE A 4 8.89 2.23 7.75
CA ILE A 4 7.64 1.82 7.08
C ILE A 4 7.53 0.29 7.05
N LEU A 5 8.62 -0.40 6.77
CA LEU A 5 8.66 -1.86 6.78
C LEU A 5 8.40 -2.40 8.20
N ASN A 6 9.02 -1.78 9.20
CA ASN A 6 8.80 -2.13 10.60
C ASN A 6 7.35 -1.86 11.04
N ASN A 7 6.73 -0.76 10.59
CA ASN A 7 5.32 -0.48 10.86
C ASN A 7 4.37 -1.51 10.24
N ILE A 8 4.70 -2.03 9.05
CA ILE A 8 3.88 -3.05 8.36
C ILE A 8 3.99 -4.41 9.04
N GLU A 9 5.16 -4.74 9.57
CA GLU A 9 5.41 -5.99 10.31
C GLU A 9 5.24 -5.85 11.83
N GLN A 10 4.80 -4.67 12.31
CA GLN A 10 4.63 -4.42 13.73
C GLN A 10 3.51 -5.27 14.30
N THR A 11 3.70 -5.73 15.53
CA THR A 11 2.66 -6.40 16.31
C THR A 11 2.15 -5.48 17.42
N PHE A 12 0.85 -5.55 17.71
CA PHE A 12 0.23 -4.87 18.87
C PHE A 12 -0.55 -5.91 19.65
N GLY A 13 -0.22 -6.08 20.94
CA GLY A 13 -0.87 -7.09 21.78
C GLY A 13 -0.60 -8.54 21.38
N GLY A 14 0.50 -8.80 20.66
CA GLY A 14 0.87 -10.15 20.20
C GLY A 14 0.27 -10.56 18.84
N GLU A 15 -0.58 -9.72 18.24
CA GLU A 15 -1.10 -9.91 16.89
C GLU A 15 -0.46 -8.93 15.90
N SER A 16 -0.31 -9.35 14.63
CA SER A 16 0.10 -8.46 13.55
C SER A 16 -0.87 -7.28 13.43
N LEU A 17 -0.35 -6.06 13.33
CA LEU A 17 -1.14 -4.84 13.19
C LEU A 17 -2.03 -4.87 11.93
N TYR A 18 -1.54 -5.54 10.88
CA TYR A 18 -2.28 -5.82 9.64
C TYR A 18 -2.41 -7.33 9.48
N LYS A 19 -3.64 -7.83 9.42
CA LYS A 19 -3.96 -9.25 9.58
C LYS A 19 -3.88 -10.02 8.27
N THR A 20 -4.16 -9.35 7.15
CA THR A 20 -4.15 -9.99 5.83
C THR A 20 -3.06 -9.43 4.91
N PRO A 21 -2.59 -10.22 3.92
CA PRO A 21 -1.67 -9.72 2.91
C PRO A 21 -2.20 -8.51 2.14
N GLU A 22 -3.50 -8.45 1.88
CA GLU A 22 -4.16 -7.31 1.20
C GLU A 22 -4.08 -6.04 2.05
N GLU A 23 -4.34 -6.15 3.36
CA GLU A 23 -4.20 -5.02 4.28
C GLU A 23 -2.75 -4.52 4.35
N LYS A 24 -1.77 -5.45 4.40
CA LYS A 24 -0.35 -5.10 4.37
C LYS A 24 0.04 -4.42 3.06
N ALA A 25 -0.43 -4.93 1.93
CA ALA A 25 -0.19 -4.34 0.60
C ALA A 25 -0.79 -2.91 0.50
N ALA A 26 -2.03 -2.74 0.96
CA ALA A 26 -2.70 -1.45 0.96
C ALA A 26 -1.96 -0.40 1.81
N HIS A 27 -1.53 -0.78 3.01
CA HIS A 27 -0.77 0.10 3.89
C HIS A 27 0.63 0.41 3.34
N LEU A 28 1.32 -0.57 2.74
CA LEU A 28 2.59 -0.36 2.07
C LEU A 28 2.49 0.70 0.98
N LEU A 29 1.50 0.58 0.09
CA LEU A 29 1.27 1.57 -0.96
C LEU A 29 0.94 2.95 -0.37
N TYR A 30 0.05 3.00 0.62
CA TYR A 30 -0.38 4.25 1.25
C TYR A 30 0.79 5.00 1.90
N PHE A 31 1.56 4.33 2.76
CA PHE A 31 2.63 4.97 3.52
C PHE A 31 3.81 5.39 2.65
N ILE A 32 4.24 4.56 1.68
CA ILE A 32 5.32 4.97 0.78
C ILE A 32 4.93 6.21 -0.02
N ILE A 33 3.67 6.35 -0.41
CA ILE A 33 3.21 7.52 -1.17
C ILE A 33 3.03 8.73 -0.27
N LYS A 34 2.37 8.59 0.89
CA LYS A 34 2.00 9.70 1.77
C LYS A 34 3.11 10.22 2.66
N ASP A 35 3.94 9.32 3.18
CA ASP A 35 4.97 9.70 4.14
C ASP A 35 6.25 10.17 3.45
N HIS A 36 6.27 10.11 2.11
CA HIS A 36 7.37 10.56 1.25
C HIS A 36 8.77 10.17 1.75
N PRO A 37 9.04 8.87 2.03
CA PRO A 37 10.30 8.41 2.62
C PRO A 37 11.53 8.58 1.70
N PHE A 38 11.32 8.88 0.41
CA PHE A 38 12.38 9.14 -0.58
C PHE A 38 12.35 10.59 -1.04
N THR A 39 13.52 11.12 -1.41
CA THR A 39 13.68 12.50 -1.93
C THR A 39 12.81 12.76 -3.17
N ASP A 40 12.68 11.76 -4.06
CA ASP A 40 11.75 11.78 -5.19
C ASP A 40 11.32 10.34 -5.53
N GLY A 41 10.27 10.20 -6.33
CA GLY A 41 9.86 8.94 -6.90
C GLY A 41 8.90 8.12 -6.02
N ASN A 42 8.46 8.66 -4.87
CA ASN A 42 7.58 7.98 -3.91
C ASN A 42 6.38 7.25 -4.55
N LYS A 43 5.71 7.88 -5.52
CA LYS A 43 4.62 7.24 -6.28
C LYS A 43 5.08 6.00 -7.05
N ARG A 44 6.16 6.13 -7.83
CA ARG A 44 6.73 5.04 -8.64
C ARG A 44 7.27 3.91 -7.76
N ILE A 45 8.00 4.25 -6.71
CA ILE A 45 8.59 3.29 -5.77
C ILE A 45 7.48 2.60 -4.97
N GLY A 46 6.45 3.33 -4.50
CA GLY A 46 5.30 2.77 -3.81
C GLY A 46 4.53 1.78 -4.67
N SER A 47 4.21 2.14 -5.92
CA SER A 47 3.58 1.23 -6.89
C SER A 47 4.43 -0.01 -7.16
N PHE A 48 5.75 0.15 -7.32
CA PHE A 48 6.66 -0.97 -7.55
C PHE A 48 6.72 -1.93 -6.35
N LEU A 49 6.87 -1.39 -5.14
CA LEU A 49 6.91 -2.19 -3.90
C LEU A 49 5.58 -2.90 -3.65
N PHE A 50 4.45 -2.24 -3.95
CA PHE A 50 3.13 -2.84 -3.89
C PHE A 50 3.01 -4.06 -4.81
N LEU A 51 3.38 -3.93 -6.08
CA LEU A 51 3.37 -5.05 -7.03
C LEU A 51 4.33 -6.18 -6.62
N LEU A 52 5.52 -5.82 -6.14
CA LEU A 52 6.51 -6.79 -5.68
C LEU A 52 6.01 -7.57 -4.46
N TYR A 53 5.35 -6.90 -3.52
CA TYR A 53 4.74 -7.51 -2.36
C TYR A 53 3.63 -8.48 -2.77
N LEU A 54 2.69 -8.06 -3.62
CA LEU A 54 1.61 -8.93 -4.13
C LEU A 54 2.19 -10.19 -4.81
N LYS A 55 3.23 -10.01 -5.64
CA LYS A 55 3.92 -11.12 -6.28
C LYS A 55 4.54 -12.08 -5.25
N SER A 56 5.16 -11.56 -4.18
CA SER A 56 5.74 -12.39 -3.11
C SER A 56 4.69 -13.21 -2.36
N GLN A 57 3.46 -12.71 -2.31
CA GLN A 57 2.32 -13.35 -1.65
C GLN A 57 1.49 -14.22 -2.62
N ASN A 58 1.95 -14.43 -3.87
CA ASN A 58 1.25 -15.15 -4.94
C ASN A 58 -0.15 -14.58 -5.28
N PHE A 59 -0.36 -13.27 -5.08
CA PHE A 59 -1.60 -12.61 -5.49
C PHE A 59 -1.66 -12.40 -7.00
N PRO A 60 -2.82 -12.65 -7.64
CA PRO A 60 -3.02 -12.29 -9.03
C PRO A 60 -3.03 -10.76 -9.16
N ILE A 61 -2.09 -10.23 -9.94
CA ILE A 61 -2.04 -8.79 -10.23
C ILE A 61 -3.11 -8.49 -11.30
N LYS A 62 -4.27 -8.01 -10.86
CA LYS A 62 -5.39 -7.64 -11.76
C LYS A 62 -5.32 -6.19 -12.28
N PHE A 63 -4.36 -5.40 -11.80
CA PHE A 63 -4.19 -4.02 -12.23
C PHE A 63 -3.52 -3.94 -13.61
N ASN A 64 -4.15 -3.21 -14.53
CA ASN A 64 -3.42 -2.68 -15.68
C ASN A 64 -2.61 -1.43 -15.29
N GLU A 65 -1.69 -1.01 -16.14
CA GLU A 65 -0.78 0.12 -15.89
C GLU A 65 -1.55 1.40 -15.51
N ASN A 66 -2.58 1.76 -16.29
CA ASN A 66 -3.39 2.95 -16.06
C ASN A 66 -4.12 2.91 -14.71
N GLY A 67 -4.63 1.75 -14.30
CA GLY A 67 -5.31 1.55 -13.02
C GLY A 67 -4.35 1.74 -11.84
N LEU A 68 -3.12 1.24 -11.96
CA LEU A 68 -2.10 1.43 -10.92
C LEU A 68 -1.64 2.89 -10.82
N ILE A 69 -1.47 3.58 -11.96
CA ILE A 69 -1.16 5.01 -11.98
C ILE A 69 -2.27 5.82 -11.33
N ALA A 70 -3.52 5.56 -11.71
CA ALA A 70 -4.69 6.23 -11.13
C ALA A 70 -4.78 6.00 -9.62
N LEU A 71 -4.54 4.76 -9.15
CA LEU A 71 -4.54 4.44 -7.73
C LEU A 71 -3.43 5.19 -6.98
N ALA A 72 -2.21 5.24 -7.53
CA ALA A 72 -1.10 5.96 -6.91
C ALA A 72 -1.35 7.46 -6.83
N LEU A 73 -1.97 8.06 -7.86
CA LEU A 73 -2.37 9.47 -7.85
C LEU A 73 -3.50 9.72 -6.85
N LEU A 74 -4.52 8.85 -6.80
CA LEU A 74 -5.60 8.95 -5.83
C LEU A 74 -5.07 8.94 -4.38
N VAL A 75 -4.16 8.02 -4.08
CA VAL A 75 -3.48 7.98 -2.78
C VAL A 75 -2.72 9.28 -2.55
N ALA A 76 -1.91 9.75 -3.50
CA ALA A 76 -1.12 10.97 -3.35
C ALA A 76 -1.98 12.20 -3.06
N GLU A 77 -3.08 12.39 -3.80
CA GLU A 77 -3.93 13.59 -3.72
C GLU A 77 -4.97 13.55 -2.59
N SER A 78 -5.23 12.38 -2.00
CA SER A 78 -6.25 12.24 -0.95
C SER A 78 -5.99 13.07 0.31
N ASN A 79 -7.04 13.38 1.07
CA ASN A 79 -6.84 13.94 2.41
C ASN A 79 -6.34 12.84 3.38
N PRO A 80 -5.34 13.09 4.25
CA PRO A 80 -4.92 12.11 5.27
C PRO A 80 -6.06 11.57 6.15
N ASN A 81 -7.10 12.37 6.40
CA ASN A 81 -8.29 11.95 7.15
C ASN A 81 -9.11 10.85 6.42
N GLN A 82 -8.85 10.63 5.13
CA GLN A 82 -9.49 9.59 4.32
C GLN A 82 -8.66 8.30 4.24
N LYS A 83 -7.61 8.15 5.05
CA LYS A 83 -6.75 6.97 5.08
C LYS A 83 -7.55 5.66 5.09
N ASP A 84 -8.46 5.50 6.05
CA ASP A 84 -9.19 4.24 6.23
C ASP A 84 -10.08 3.91 5.03
N ILE A 85 -10.64 4.92 4.38
CA ILE A 85 -11.44 4.76 3.15
C ILE A 85 -10.56 4.27 2.01
N LEU A 86 -9.37 4.86 1.84
CA LEU A 86 -8.44 4.44 0.80
C LEU A 86 -7.89 3.04 1.03
N ILE A 87 -7.55 2.69 2.28
CA ILE A 87 -7.11 1.34 2.62
C ILE A 87 -8.18 0.33 2.24
N ARG A 88 -9.44 0.57 2.63
CA ARG A 88 -10.57 -0.32 2.27
C ARG A 88 -10.78 -0.41 0.77
N LEU A 89 -10.67 0.70 0.04
CA LEU A 89 -10.74 0.70 -1.42
C LEU A 89 -9.65 -0.20 -2.03
N ILE A 90 -8.39 -0.03 -1.61
CA ILE A 90 -7.27 -0.84 -2.14
C ILE A 90 -7.47 -2.31 -1.81
N VAL A 91 -7.88 -2.64 -0.58
CA VAL A 91 -8.17 -4.02 -0.17
C VAL A 91 -9.28 -4.64 -1.02
N ASN A 92 -10.39 -3.93 -1.25
CA ASN A 92 -11.47 -4.44 -2.08
C ASN A 92 -11.02 -4.70 -3.51
N LEU A 93 -10.21 -3.80 -4.10
CA LEU A 93 -9.63 -3.98 -5.44
C LEU A 93 -8.68 -5.21 -5.56
N LEU A 94 -8.22 -5.77 -4.44
CA LEU A 94 -7.39 -6.97 -4.41
C LEU A 94 -8.20 -8.25 -4.25
N ILE A 95 -9.35 -8.17 -3.59
CA ILE A 95 -10.24 -9.31 -3.30
C ILE A 95 -11.19 -9.55 -4.48
N ASP A 96 -11.68 -8.49 -5.12
CA ASP A 96 -12.51 -8.53 -6.33
C ASP A 96 -11.71 -9.03 -7.55
#